data_AF-A0AAV5D2R7-F1
#
_entry.id   AF-A0AAV5D2R7-F1
#
_cell.length_a   1.000
_cell.length_b   1.000
_cell.length_c   1.000
_cell.angle_alpha   90.00
_cell.angle_beta   90.00
_cell.angle_gamma   90.00
#
_symmetry.space_group_name_H-M   'P 1'
#
loop_
_entity.id
_entity.type
_entity.pdbx_description
1 polymer ?
#
loop_
_entity_poly.entity_id
_entity_poly.type
_entity_poly.pdbx_seq_one_letter_code
_entity_poly.pdbx_strand_id
1 'polypeptide(L)' 'MGRMSNNGGDSGAVVVPHLAMLATPGMGHLIPMAELAKRLTSRHGITATLFTFASTSSSTQRRFPLPPPSGPLRPAS' A
#
# COMPACT_ATOMS: atom_id res chain seq x y z
N MET A 1 -46.00 39.62 6.96
CA MET A 1 -45.77 38.22 7.40
C MET A 1 -44.86 37.54 6.38
N GLY A 2 -43.55 37.84 6.38
CA GLY A 2 -42.59 37.26 5.42
C GLY A 2 -41.63 36.33 6.16
N ARG A 3 -41.71 35.02 5.92
CA ARG A 3 -40.84 34.02 6.54
C ARG A 3 -39.44 34.18 5.96
N MET A 4 -38.51 34.71 6.75
CA MET A 4 -37.07 34.72 6.43
C MET A 4 -36.58 33.27 6.45
N SER A 5 -36.30 32.73 5.26
CA SER A 5 -35.68 31.42 5.10
C SER A 5 -34.17 31.59 5.20
N ASN A 6 -33.61 31.28 6.37
CA ASN A 6 -32.17 31.29 6.59
C ASN A 6 -31.60 29.95 6.14
N ASN A 7 -31.16 29.85 4.88
CA ASN A 7 -30.29 28.77 4.43
C ASN A 7 -28.87 29.05 4.95
N GLY A 8 -28.66 28.82 6.25
CA GLY A 8 -27.33 28.65 6.81
C GLY A 8 -26.85 27.26 6.43
N GLY A 9 -26.18 27.14 5.30
CA GLY A 9 -25.49 25.91 4.90
C GLY A 9 -24.28 25.70 5.81
N ASP A 10 -24.51 25.01 6.91
CA ASP A 10 -23.50 24.23 7.61
C ASP A 10 -22.97 23.16 6.64
N SER A 11 -22.05 23.61 5.78
CA SER A 11 -21.07 22.76 5.11
C SER A 11 -20.11 22.25 6.19
N GLY A 12 -20.65 21.53 7.18
CA GLY A 12 -19.87 20.82 8.17
C GLY A 12 -19.03 19.83 7.39
N ALA A 13 -17.76 20.18 7.17
CA ALA A 13 -16.82 19.28 6.54
C ALA A 13 -16.90 17.94 7.29
N VAL A 14 -17.34 16.90 6.61
CA VAL A 14 -17.48 15.57 7.20
C VAL A 14 -16.06 15.10 7.54
N VAL A 15 -15.69 15.17 8.82
CA VAL A 15 -14.39 14.70 9.30
C VAL A 15 -14.46 13.19 9.38
N VAL A 16 -13.80 12.52 8.44
CA VAL A 16 -13.69 11.06 8.43
C VAL A 16 -12.53 10.66 9.34
N PRO A 17 -12.74 9.75 10.31
CA PRO A 17 -11.64 9.24 11.12
C PRO A 17 -10.62 8.49 10.25
N HIS A 18 -9.33 8.72 10.52
CA HIS A 18 -8.21 8.08 9.81
C HIS A 18 -7.41 7.18 10.76
N LEU A 19 -7.11 5.96 10.32
CA LEU A 19 -6.40 4.95 11.11
C LEU A 19 -5.06 4.60 10.43
N ALA A 20 -3.94 4.81 11.13
CA ALA A 20 -2.61 4.35 10.72
C ALA A 20 -2.23 3.03 11.42
N MET A 21 -1.94 1.98 10.65
CA MET A 21 -1.49 0.67 11.14
C MET A 21 -0.08 0.38 10.68
N LEU A 22 0.80 -0.11 11.55
CA LEU A 22 2.14 -0.59 11.20
C LEU A 22 2.22 -2.10 11.40
N ALA A 23 2.40 -2.86 10.32
CA ALA A 23 2.63 -4.29 10.39
C ALA A 23 4.12 -4.59 10.55
N THR A 24 4.50 -5.32 11.60
CA THR A 24 5.86 -5.80 11.83
C THR A 24 6.20 -6.98 10.90
N PRO A 25 7.45 -7.11 10.42
CA PRO A 25 7.82 -8.15 9.46
C PRO A 25 7.96 -9.51 10.17
N GLY A 26 7.18 -10.50 9.72
CA GLY A 26 7.24 -11.87 10.22
C GLY A 26 6.11 -12.74 9.67
N MET A 27 6.48 -13.78 8.90
CA MET A 27 5.79 -15.02 8.45
C MET A 27 4.25 -15.18 8.55
N GLY A 28 3.43 -14.14 8.42
CA GLY A 28 1.96 -14.31 8.35
C GLY A 28 1.11 -13.12 8.75
N HIS A 29 1.68 -12.04 9.29
CA HIS A 29 0.88 -10.95 9.87
C HIS A 29 0.28 -9.95 8.86
N LEU A 30 0.70 -9.97 7.59
CA LEU A 30 0.19 -9.01 6.59
C LEU A 30 -1.26 -9.30 6.17
N ILE A 31 -1.60 -10.58 5.96
CA ILE A 31 -2.95 -10.97 5.52
C ILE A 31 -3.99 -10.65 6.61
N PRO A 32 -3.79 -11.04 7.89
CA PRO A 32 -4.70 -10.65 8.97
C PRO A 32 -4.83 -9.14 9.14
N MET A 33 -3.75 -8.38 8.96
CA MET A 33 -3.78 -6.91 9.06
C MET A 33 -4.55 -6.26 7.91
N ALA A 34 -4.39 -6.77 6.68
CA ALA A 34 -5.16 -6.30 5.54
C ALA A 34 -6.66 -6.61 5.71
N GLU A 35 -7.00 -7.80 6.19
CA GLU A 35 -8.38 -8.18 6.49
C GLU A 35 -8.98 -7.34 7.63
N LEU A 36 -8.22 -7.05 8.68
CA LEU A 36 -8.63 -6.16 9.75
C LEU A 36 -8.92 -4.75 9.22
N ALA A 37 -8.01 -4.19 8.41
CA ALA A 37 -8.17 -2.88 7.80
C ALA A 37 -9.45 -2.80 6.94
N LYS A 38 -9.68 -3.81 6.09
CA LYS A 38 -10.88 -3.91 5.25
C LYS A 38 -12.17 -4.00 6.07
N ARG A 39 -12.17 -4.76 7.17
CA ARG A 39 -13.33 -4.90 8.05
C ARG A 39 -13.63 -3.62 8.83
N LEU A 40 -12.62 -2.79 9.09
CA LEU A 40 -12.78 -1.51 9.77
C LEU A 40 -13.33 -0.44 8.82
N THR A 41 -12.79 -0.37 7.61
CA THR A 41 -13.23 0.59 6.59
C THR A 41 -14.66 0.31 6.13
N SER A 42 -15.03 -0.97 5.96
CA SER A 42 -16.37 -1.34 5.49
C SER A 42 -17.50 -1.14 6.50
N ARG A 43 -17.20 -1.24 7.80
CA ARG A 43 -18.23 -1.19 8.86
C ARG A 43 -18.35 0.14 9.58
N HIS A 44 -17.30 0.96 9.58
CA HIS A 44 -17.24 2.15 10.44
C HIS A 44 -17.08 3.47 9.68
N GLY A 45 -17.01 3.46 8.34
CA GLY A 45 -16.80 4.68 7.55
C GLY A 45 -15.46 5.36 7.86
N ILE A 46 -14.47 4.59 8.28
CA ILE A 46 -13.12 5.03 8.64
C ILE A 46 -12.21 4.79 7.43
N THR A 47 -11.20 5.65 7.24
CA THR A 47 -10.15 5.40 6.24
C THR A 47 -8.93 4.77 6.93
N ALA A 48 -8.31 3.76 6.32
CA ALA A 48 -7.17 3.05 6.91
C ALA A 48 -5.93 3.07 6.00
N THR A 49 -4.75 3.30 6.59
CA THR A 49 -3.44 3.19 5.93
C THR A 49 -2.61 2.12 6.62
N LEU A 50 -2.13 1.14 5.87
CA LEU A 50 -1.27 0.06 6.37
C LEU A 50 0.17 0.29 5.93
N PHE A 51 1.05 0.59 6.89
CA PHE A 51 2.48 0.64 6.73
C PHE A 51 3.06 -0.76 6.92
N THR A 52 3.88 -1.20 5.98
CA THR A 52 4.58 -2.50 6.06
C THR A 52 6.06 -2.26 5.83
N PHE A 53 6.90 -3.14 6.38
CA PHE A 53 8.31 -3.14 6.05
C PHE A 53 8.47 -3.70 4.63
N ALA A 54 9.18 -2.97 3.77
CA ALA A 54 9.59 -3.45 2.46
C ALA A 54 10.62 -4.58 2.64
N SER A 55 10.15 -5.79 2.93
CA SER A 55 10.98 -6.97 2.78
C SER A 55 11.21 -7.15 1.29
N THR A 56 12.35 -6.69 0.79
CA THR A 56 12.93 -7.18 -0.46
C THR A 56 13.35 -8.64 -0.25
N SER A 57 12.42 -9.54 0.08
CA SER A 57 12.66 -10.98 0.09
C SER A 57 12.62 -11.51 -1.34
N SER A 58 13.43 -10.88 -2.19
CA SER A 58 13.86 -11.49 -3.43
C SER A 58 15.30 -11.96 -3.24
N SER A 59 15.47 -12.96 -2.37
CA SER A 59 16.68 -13.79 -2.39
C SER A 59 16.76 -14.64 -3.68
N THR A 60 15.70 -14.64 -4.50
CA THR A 60 15.61 -15.35 -5.78
C THR A 60 15.25 -14.42 -6.95
N GLN A 61 15.73 -13.18 -6.97
CA GLN A 61 15.69 -12.38 -8.21
C GLN A 61 16.88 -11.45 -8.29
N ARG A 62 18.08 -12.02 -8.49
CA ARG A 62 19.22 -11.27 -9.07
C ARG A 62 20.37 -12.21 -9.44
N ARG A 63 20.10 -13.16 -10.32
CA ARG A 63 21.13 -13.58 -11.28
C ARG A 63 20.47 -14.10 -12.55
N PHE A 64 20.09 -13.17 -13.42
CA PHE A 64 20.06 -13.46 -14.85
C PHE A 64 21.52 -13.56 -15.29
N PRO A 65 22.03 -14.74 -15.71
CA PRO A 65 23.40 -14.84 -16.18
C PRO A 65 23.53 -13.95 -17.41
N LEU A 66 24.46 -13.00 -17.41
CA LEU A 66 24.82 -12.29 -18.62
C LEU A 66 25.40 -13.34 -19.60
N PRO A 67 25.02 -13.31 -20.90
CA PRO A 67 25.65 -14.17 -21.88
C PRO A 67 27.16 -13.91 -21.88
N PRO A 68 28.00 -14.96 -22.04
CA PRO A 68 29.44 -14.78 -22.08
C PRO A 68 29.84 -13.81 -23.20
N PRO A 69 30.92 -13.04 -23.04
CA PRO A 69 31.38 -12.15 -24.11
C PRO A 69 31.74 -12.98 -25.34
N SER A 70 30.95 -12.82 -26.41
CA SER A 70 31.20 -13.41 -27.73
C SER A 70 32.39 -12.71 -28.39
N GLY A 71 33.60 -12.96 -27.89
CA GLY A 71 34.83 -12.58 -28.59
C GLY A 71 35.12 -13.59 -29.71
N PRO A 72 35.52 -13.15 -30.91
CA PRO A 72 35.88 -14.08 -31.98
C PRO A 72 37.14 -14.84 -31.57
N LEU A 73 37.04 -16.16 -31.48
CA LEU A 73 38.21 -17.04 -31.42
C LEU A 73 38.95 -16.88 -32.75
N ARG A 74 40.00 -16.06 -32.74
CA ARG A 74 40.97 -16.01 -33.85
C ARG A 74 41.59 -17.41 -33.99
N PRO A 75 41.56 -18.03 -35.18
CA PRO A 75 42.30 -19.27 -35.40
C PRO A 75 43.79 -18.96 -35.31
N ALA A 76 44.50 -19.71 -34.47
CA ALA A 76 45.95 -19.75 -34.50
C ALA A 76 46.37 -20.32 -35.85
N SER A 77 47.11 -19.52 -36.62
CA SER A 77 47.88 -19.96 -37.79
C SER A 77 49.18 -20.61 -37.34
#